data_AF-A0A5C7LIK9-F1
#
_entry.id   AF-A0A5C7LIK9-F1
#
_cell.length_a   1.000
_cell.length_b   1.000
_cell.length_c   1.000
_cell.angle_alpha   90.00
_cell.angle_beta   90.00
_cell.angle_gamma   90.00
#
_symmetry.space_group_name_H-M   'P 1'
#
loop_
_entity.id
_entity.type
_entity.pdbx_description
1 polymer ?
#
loop_
_entity_poly.entity_id
_entity_poly.type
_entity_poly.pdbx_seq_one_letter_code
_entity_poly.pdbx_strand_id
1 'polypeptide(L)'
;MATRSRIGMVKSDGKIVSVYCHWDGYPSHVGKLLLENYNTPEKVAELLSHGSISSLYERIGEKHDFDMEQRGPGKVCTFHHRDRGESLQIDEHKTQKELLEALPRWEEYLYLFKDGKWRYTANTNKVNRLKPLTPTVCSRR
;
A
#
# COMPACT_ATOMS: atom_id res chain seq x y z
N MET A 1 -8.68 -15.18 -7.00
CA MET A 1 -9.20 -13.80 -7.04
C MET A 1 -8.30 -12.96 -6.15
N ALA A 2 -7.80 -11.82 -6.60
CA ALA A 2 -6.92 -10.95 -5.81
C ALA A 2 -7.66 -9.67 -5.43
N THR A 3 -7.42 -9.17 -4.22
CA THR A 3 -7.90 -7.85 -3.80
C THR A 3 -6.78 -6.85 -3.83
N ARG A 4 -6.91 -5.90 -4.74
CA ARG A 4 -5.80 -5.04 -5.14
C ARG A 4 -5.91 -3.70 -4.47
N SER A 5 -4.78 -3.08 -4.18
CA SER A 5 -4.75 -1.78 -3.55
C SER A 5 -3.59 -0.92 -4.03
N ARG A 6 -3.69 0.37 -3.73
CA ARG A 6 -2.63 1.36 -3.90
C ARG A 6 -2.23 1.91 -2.55
N ILE A 7 -0.93 2.07 -2.35
CA ILE A 7 -0.38 2.61 -1.10
C ILE A 7 0.44 3.84 -1.48
N GLY A 8 0.16 4.99 -0.87
CA GLY A 8 0.87 6.22 -1.17
C GLY A 8 1.15 7.08 0.05
N MET A 9 2.02 8.05 -0.14
CA MET A 9 2.46 9.00 0.89
C MET A 9 2.57 10.41 0.30
N VAL A 10 2.07 11.39 1.04
CA VAL A 10 2.26 12.81 0.73
C VAL A 10 3.68 13.22 1.15
N LYS A 11 4.48 13.69 0.19
CA LYS A 11 5.82 14.25 0.39
C LYS A 11 5.74 15.65 1.00
N SER A 12 6.87 16.15 1.49
CA SER A 12 7.00 17.51 2.06
C SER A 12 6.68 18.62 1.06
N ASP A 13 6.89 18.39 -0.24
CA ASP A 13 6.53 19.32 -1.32
C ASP A 13 5.05 19.26 -1.73
N GLY A 14 4.25 18.43 -1.05
CA GLY A 14 2.83 18.24 -1.31
C GLY A 14 2.50 17.25 -2.44
N LYS A 15 3.50 16.76 -3.19
CA LYS A 15 3.30 15.68 -4.17
C LYS A 15 3.04 14.36 -3.46
N ILE A 16 2.54 13.39 -4.20
CA ILE A 16 2.25 12.05 -3.69
C ILE A 16 3.07 11.05 -4.49
N VAL A 17 3.76 10.15 -3.79
CA VAL A 17 4.26 8.90 -4.37
C VAL A 17 3.35 7.77 -4.00
N SER A 18 3.14 6.83 -4.92
CA SER A 18 2.35 5.64 -4.65
C SER A 18 2.87 4.41 -5.39
N VAL A 19 2.56 3.24 -4.84
CA VAL A 19 2.89 1.94 -5.42
C VAL A 19 1.67 1.04 -5.40
N TYR A 20 1.67 0.11 -6.35
CA TYR A 20 0.66 -0.95 -6.45
C TYR A 20 0.89 -2.05 -5.40
N CYS A 21 -0.17 -2.66 -4.88
CA CYS A 21 -0.14 -3.84 -4.02
C CYS A 21 -1.16 -4.90 -4.46
N HIS A 22 -0.69 -6.11 -4.75
CA HIS A 22 -1.48 -7.14 -5.45
C HIS A 22 -2.48 -7.89 -4.56
N TRP A 23 -2.03 -8.36 -3.39
CA TRP A 23 -2.80 -9.25 -2.54
C TRP A 23 -3.39 -8.55 -1.32
N ASP A 24 -4.54 -9.07 -0.88
CA ASP A 24 -5.17 -8.77 0.41
C ASP A 24 -5.33 -7.27 0.74
N GLY A 25 -5.66 -6.47 -0.27
CA GLY A 25 -5.83 -5.02 -0.18
C GLY A 25 -6.91 -4.53 0.78
N TYR A 26 -7.67 -5.42 1.43
CA TYR A 26 -8.68 -5.07 2.42
C TYR A 26 -8.11 -4.34 3.64
N PRO A 27 -8.90 -3.48 4.31
CA PRO A 27 -8.45 -2.83 5.54
C PRO A 27 -8.08 -3.80 6.66
N SER A 28 -8.69 -4.99 6.68
CA SER A 28 -8.42 -6.04 7.66
C SER A 28 -7.07 -6.74 7.49
N HIS A 29 -6.39 -6.53 6.35
CA HIS A 29 -5.05 -7.05 6.10
C HIS A 29 -4.05 -5.94 5.78
N VAL A 30 -4.01 -5.42 4.54
CA VAL A 30 -3.08 -4.32 4.18
C VAL A 30 -3.26 -3.12 5.10
N GLY A 31 -4.50 -2.68 5.33
CA GLY A 31 -4.75 -1.54 6.22
C GLY A 31 -4.23 -1.76 7.64
N LYS A 32 -4.40 -2.96 8.19
CA LYS A 32 -3.91 -3.34 9.51
C LYS A 32 -2.38 -3.30 9.57
N LEU A 33 -1.71 -3.93 8.59
CA LEU A 33 -0.26 -3.95 8.50
C LEU A 33 0.34 -2.55 8.39
N LEU A 34 -0.28 -1.66 7.61
CA LEU A 34 0.13 -0.26 7.48
C LEU A 34 -0.01 0.49 8.81
N LEU A 35 -1.14 0.34 9.50
CA LEU A 35 -1.35 0.97 10.81
C LEU A 35 -0.35 0.50 11.88
N GLU A 36 -0.07 -0.79 11.93
CA GLU A 36 0.72 -1.39 13.01
C GLU A 36 2.23 -1.27 12.75
N ASN A 37 2.67 -1.43 11.50
CA ASN A 37 4.09 -1.60 11.18
C ASN A 37 4.68 -0.42 10.40
N TYR A 38 3.90 0.22 9.52
CA TYR A 38 4.36 1.31 8.64
C TYR A 38 3.71 2.64 9.04
N ASN A 39 3.93 3.06 10.29
CA ASN A 39 3.22 4.16 10.94
C ASN A 39 4.04 5.45 11.10
N THR A 40 5.22 5.51 10.51
CA THR A 40 6.12 6.67 10.52
C THR A 40 6.51 7.05 9.09
N PRO A 41 6.76 8.34 8.81
CA PRO A 41 7.18 8.79 7.48
C PRO A 41 8.36 7.98 6.91
N GLU A 42 9.32 7.64 7.75
CA GLU A 42 10.55 6.92 7.38
C GLU A 42 10.23 5.50 6.91
N LYS A 43 9.43 4.76 7.69
CA LYS A 43 9.03 3.38 7.33
C LYS A 43 8.15 3.34 6.09
N VAL A 44 7.29 4.34 5.91
CA VAL A 44 6.44 4.42 4.70
C VAL A 44 7.29 4.76 3.48
N ALA A 45 8.22 5.71 3.59
CA ALA A 45 9.14 6.05 2.51
C ALA A 45 10.01 4.85 2.11
N GLU A 46 10.53 4.10 3.09
CA GLU A 46 11.27 2.86 2.86
C GLU A 46 10.41 1.84 2.11
N LEU A 47 9.18 1.59 2.57
CA LEU A 47 8.25 0.67 1.91
C LEU A 47 8.00 1.03 0.44
N LEU A 48 7.70 2.30 0.16
CA LEU A 48 7.44 2.78 -1.20
C LEU A 48 8.68 2.75 -2.08
N SER A 49 9.89 2.87 -1.52
CA SER A 49 11.15 2.85 -2.28
C SER A 49 11.41 1.52 -3.01
N HIS A 50 10.79 0.43 -2.57
CA HIS A 50 10.89 -0.88 -3.22
C HIS A 50 9.93 -1.07 -4.40
N GLY A 51 9.04 -0.12 -4.65
CA GLY A 51 8.07 -0.14 -5.75
C GLY A 51 6.89 -1.08 -5.51
N SER A 52 6.32 -1.59 -6.60
CA SER A 52 5.14 -2.47 -6.57
C SER A 52 5.32 -3.71 -5.69
N ILE A 53 4.30 -3.98 -4.88
CA ILE A 53 4.25 -5.01 -3.86
C ILE A 53 3.37 -6.16 -4.35
N SER A 54 3.86 -7.39 -4.24
CA SER A 54 3.01 -8.57 -4.42
C SER A 54 2.19 -8.81 -3.15
N SER A 55 2.89 -9.04 -2.03
CA SER A 55 2.30 -9.33 -0.73
C SER A 55 2.96 -8.47 0.34
N LEU A 56 2.14 -7.73 1.09
CA LEU A 56 2.59 -6.89 2.21
C LEU A 56 2.63 -7.72 3.50
N TYR A 57 3.67 -7.53 4.32
CA TYR A 57 3.81 -8.14 5.64
C TYR A 57 4.39 -7.14 6.64
N GLU A 58 4.59 -7.57 7.89
CA GLU A 58 5.01 -6.73 9.02
C GLU A 58 6.39 -6.09 8.84
N ARG A 59 7.28 -6.72 8.06
CA ARG A 59 8.66 -6.27 7.87
C ARG A 59 9.11 -6.37 6.42
N ILE A 60 10.00 -5.47 6.05
CA ILE A 60 10.78 -5.55 4.82
C ILE A 60 11.95 -6.50 5.11
N GLY A 61 12.00 -7.63 4.41
CA GLY A 61 13.10 -8.60 4.51
C GLY A 61 14.14 -8.41 3.42
N GLU A 62 14.95 -9.45 3.21
CA GLU A 62 15.92 -9.50 2.11
C GLU A 62 15.29 -10.06 0.82
N LYS A 63 16.06 -9.98 -0.28
CA LYS A 63 15.66 -10.57 -1.56
C LYS A 63 15.45 -12.08 -1.38
N HIS A 64 14.32 -12.57 -1.86
CA HIS A 64 13.98 -13.99 -1.88
C HIS A 64 13.37 -14.36 -3.23
N ASP A 65 13.16 -15.67 -3.45
CA ASP A 65 12.45 -16.15 -4.62
C ASP A 65 11.01 -15.64 -4.61
N PHE A 66 10.58 -15.00 -5.70
CA PHE A 66 9.28 -14.34 -5.80
C PHE A 66 8.11 -15.30 -5.57
N ASP A 67 8.23 -16.53 -6.06
CA ASP A 67 7.18 -17.54 -5.96
C ASP A 67 7.29 -18.40 -4.69
N MET A 68 8.22 -18.04 -3.78
CA MET A 68 8.38 -18.73 -2.50
C MET A 68 7.14 -18.56 -1.63
N GLU A 69 6.52 -19.69 -1.28
CA GLU A 69 5.44 -19.69 -0.32
C GLU A 69 5.96 -19.38 1.10
N GLN A 70 5.59 -18.22 1.62
CA GLN A 70 5.97 -17.84 2.99
C GLN A 70 5.03 -18.47 4.02
N ARG A 71 5.55 -19.49 4.72
CA ARG A 71 4.86 -20.22 5.78
C ARG A 71 5.40 -19.86 7.16
N GLY A 72 4.52 -19.90 8.17
CA GLY A 72 4.89 -19.65 9.57
C GLY A 72 5.05 -18.17 9.94
N PRO A 73 5.52 -17.90 11.17
CA PRO A 73 5.80 -16.56 11.66
C PRO A 73 7.03 -15.96 10.95
N GLY A 74 7.08 -14.63 10.85
CA GLY A 74 8.23 -13.92 10.27
C GLY A 74 8.18 -13.73 8.76
N LYS A 75 6.98 -13.64 8.18
CA LYS A 75 6.82 -13.29 6.76
C LYS A 75 7.40 -11.90 6.47
N VAL A 76 7.94 -11.73 5.26
CA VAL A 76 8.61 -10.52 4.79
C VAL A 76 7.93 -10.04 3.51
N CYS A 77 7.84 -8.73 3.29
CA CYS A 77 7.23 -8.19 2.06
C CYS A 77 7.89 -8.77 0.81
N THR A 78 7.07 -9.11 -0.19
CA THR A 78 7.51 -9.55 -1.53
C THR A 78 7.25 -8.43 -2.53
N PHE A 79 8.28 -8.01 -3.27
CA PHE A 79 8.23 -6.89 -4.21
C PHE A 79 8.49 -7.36 -5.64
N HIS A 80 7.74 -6.80 -6.58
CA HIS A 80 7.91 -7.08 -8.01
C HIS A 80 9.30 -6.70 -8.52
N HIS A 81 9.81 -5.54 -8.11
CA HIS A 81 11.14 -5.11 -8.53
C HIS A 81 12.26 -5.97 -7.92
N ARG A 82 12.33 -6.03 -6.58
CA ARG A 82 13.44 -6.69 -5.87
C ARG A 82 13.48 -8.20 -6.09
N ASP A 83 12.33 -8.87 -5.94
CA ASP A 83 12.26 -10.33 -5.86
C ASP A 83 12.04 -10.97 -7.23
N ARG A 84 11.25 -10.34 -8.11
CA ARG A 84 10.99 -10.84 -9.47
C ARG A 84 11.95 -10.30 -10.53
N GLY A 85 12.60 -9.16 -10.28
CA GLY A 85 13.44 -8.48 -11.26
C GLY A 85 12.66 -7.65 -12.29
N GLU A 86 11.39 -7.29 -12.02
CA GLU A 86 10.65 -6.34 -12.85
C GLU A 86 11.25 -4.92 -12.74
N SER A 87 10.94 -4.02 -13.67
CA SER A 87 11.35 -2.61 -13.55
C SER A 87 10.74 -1.95 -12.32
N LEU A 88 11.48 -1.04 -11.67
CA LEU A 88 10.96 -0.26 -10.55
C LEU A 88 9.78 0.60 -10.99
N GLN A 89 8.63 0.44 -10.33
CA GLN A 89 7.40 1.19 -10.59
C GLN A 89 7.02 1.95 -9.32
N ILE A 90 7.09 3.28 -9.40
CA ILE A 90 6.61 4.22 -8.38
C ILE A 90 5.91 5.35 -9.13
N ASP A 91 4.63 5.54 -8.86
CA ASP A 91 3.82 6.57 -9.50
C ASP A 91 3.90 7.87 -8.72
N GLU A 92 3.97 9.00 -9.43
CA GLU A 92 3.91 10.34 -8.84
C GLU A 92 2.62 11.07 -9.24
N HIS A 93 2.01 11.76 -8.28
CA HIS A 93 0.82 12.60 -8.49
C HIS A 93 1.04 13.96 -7.84
N LYS A 94 0.53 15.04 -8.46
CA LYS A 94 0.66 16.39 -7.91
C LYS A 94 -0.31 16.65 -6.77
N THR A 95 -1.49 16.02 -6.81
CA THR A 95 -2.54 16.24 -5.81
C THR A 95 -3.27 14.96 -5.43
N GLN A 96 -3.92 14.99 -4.25
CA GLN A 96 -4.81 13.91 -3.82
C GLN A 96 -5.97 13.68 -4.81
N LYS A 97 -6.47 14.74 -5.44
CA LYS A 97 -7.55 14.65 -6.43
C LYS A 97 -7.08 13.86 -7.66
N GLU A 98 -5.92 14.20 -8.18
CA GLU A 98 -5.31 13.52 -9.33
C GLU A 98 -5.08 12.03 -9.04
N LEU A 99 -4.55 11.68 -7.86
CA LEU A 99 -4.41 10.28 -7.44
C LEU A 99 -5.76 9.54 -7.44
N LEU A 100 -6.81 10.18 -6.90
CA LEU A 100 -8.14 9.56 -6.82
C LEU A 100 -8.79 9.37 -8.20
N GLU A 101 -8.53 10.28 -9.13
CA GLU A 101 -9.04 10.22 -10.51
C GLU A 101 -8.23 9.23 -11.37
N ALA A 102 -6.94 9.04 -11.08
CA ALA A 102 -6.06 8.11 -11.78
C ALA A 102 -6.19 6.66 -11.30
N LEU A 103 -6.86 6.40 -10.16
CA LEU A 103 -7.04 5.06 -9.60
C LEU A 103 -7.75 4.12 -10.59
N PRO A 104 -7.09 3.03 -11.04
CA PRO A 104 -7.73 2.05 -11.89
C PRO A 104 -8.92 1.39 -11.18
N ARG A 105 -10.00 1.13 -11.90
CA ARG A 105 -11.22 0.49 -11.34
C ARG A 105 -10.98 -0.89 -10.70
N TRP A 106 -9.88 -1.55 -11.06
CA TRP A 106 -9.52 -2.87 -10.55
C TRP A 106 -8.63 -2.81 -9.30
N GLU A 107 -8.16 -1.63 -8.91
CA GLU A 107 -7.56 -1.39 -7.59
C GLU A 107 -8.67 -0.98 -6.63
N GLU A 108 -9.09 -1.90 -5.77
CA GLU A 108 -10.29 -1.79 -4.94
C GLU A 108 -10.10 -0.87 -3.72
N TYR A 109 -8.86 -0.62 -3.30
CA TYR A 109 -8.55 0.21 -2.14
C TYR A 109 -7.40 1.16 -2.42
N LEU A 110 -7.48 2.36 -1.85
CA LEU A 110 -6.36 3.28 -1.74
C LEU A 110 -6.07 3.55 -0.28
N TYR A 111 -4.80 3.50 0.09
CA TYR A 111 -4.24 3.93 1.36
C TYR A 111 -3.32 5.11 1.13
N LEU A 112 -3.53 6.21 1.87
CA LEU A 112 -2.72 7.42 1.78
C LEU A 112 -2.22 7.82 3.17
N PHE A 113 -0.90 7.87 3.32
CA PHE A 113 -0.22 8.41 4.49
C PHE A 113 -0.06 9.92 4.35
N LYS A 114 -0.60 10.67 5.30
CA LYS A 114 -0.52 12.12 5.32
C LYS A 114 -0.51 12.62 6.76
N ASP A 115 0.38 13.56 7.07
CA ASP A 115 0.49 14.21 8.39
C ASP A 115 0.61 13.19 9.54
N GLY A 116 1.43 12.14 9.33
CA GLY A 116 1.64 11.07 10.32
C GLY A 116 0.47 10.10 10.49
N LYS A 117 -0.55 10.15 9.63
CA LYS A 117 -1.78 9.37 9.78
C LYS A 117 -2.18 8.68 8.48
N TRP A 118 -2.67 7.45 8.61
CA TRP A 118 -3.25 6.72 7.50
C TRP A 118 -4.70 7.12 7.25
N ARG A 119 -5.03 7.28 5.97
CA ARG A 119 -6.38 7.36 5.47
C ARG A 119 -6.57 6.31 4.39
N TYR A 120 -7.82 5.91 4.18
CA TYR A 120 -8.15 4.94 3.14
C TYR A 120 -9.47 5.27 2.47
N THR A 121 -9.69 4.69 1.29
CA THR A 121 -10.99 4.68 0.63
C THR A 121 -11.12 3.40 -0.18
N ALA A 122 -12.34 2.88 -0.29
CA ALA A 122 -12.66 1.84 -1.25
C ALA A 122 -12.93 2.52 -2.59
N ASN A 123 -12.30 2.02 -3.64
CA ASN A 123 -12.52 2.50 -4.99
C ASN A 123 -13.87 1.98 -5.49
N THR A 124 -14.89 2.82 -5.36
CA THR A 124 -16.26 2.49 -5.77
C THR A 124 -16.69 3.44 -6.89
N ASN A 125 -17.76 3.12 -7.62
CA ASN A 125 -18.34 4.00 -8.66
C ASN A 125 -18.93 5.32 -8.10
N LYS A 126 -18.61 5.71 -6.86
CA LYS A 126 -19.07 6.93 -6.18
C LYS A 126 -17.88 7.87 -5.98
N VAL A 127 -18.16 9.09 -5.52
CA VAL A 127 -17.11 10.04 -5.11
C VAL A 127 -16.30 9.42 -3.98
N ASN A 128 -15.07 9.01 -4.29
CA ASN A 128 -14.14 8.44 -3.33
C ASN A 128 -13.72 9.53 -2.33
N ARG A 129 -14.01 9.30 -1.04
CA ARG A 129 -13.54 10.15 0.06
C ARG A 129 -12.62 9.35 0.96
N LEU A 130 -11.44 9.92 1.22
CA LEU A 130 -10.49 9.35 2.18
C LEU A 130 -11.02 9.51 3.60
N LYS A 131 -11.17 8.38 4.28
CA LYS A 131 -11.59 8.28 5.68
C LYS A 131 -10.39 7.91 6.54
N PRO A 132 -10.35 8.28 7.83
CA PRO A 132 -9.33 7.79 8.74
C PRO A 132 -9.30 6.26 8.75
N LEU A 133 -8.11 5.68 8.64
CA LEU A 133 -7.89 4.26 8.86
C LEU A 133 -7.73 4.05 10.36
N THR A 134 -8.58 3.21 10.97
CA THR A 134 -8.59 2.99 12.42
C THR A 134 -8.57 1.50 12.74
N PRO A 135 -8.16 1.11 13.96
CA PRO A 135 -8.21 -0.30 14.37
C PRO A 135 -9.60 -0.93 14.20
N THR A 136 -10.67 -0.17 14.44
CA THR A 136 -12.06 -0.61 14.25
C THR A 136 -12.42 -0.85 12.79
N VAL A 137 -11.82 -0.10 11.85
CA VAL A 137 -11.98 -0.37 10.42
C VAL A 137 -11.26 -1.66 10.05
N CYS A 138 -10.05 -1.86 10.58
CA CYS A 138 -9.24 -3.06 10.33
C CYS A 138 -9.78 -4.32 11.00
N SER A 139 -10.65 -4.20 12.01
CA SER A 139 -11.27 -5.37 12.67
C SER A 139 -12.54 -5.87 11.97
N ARG A 140 -13.06 -5.15 10.96
CA ARG A 140 -14.24 -5.58 10.21
C ARG A 140 -13.84 -6.65 9.20
N ARG A 141 -14.40 -7.86 9.38
CA ARG A 141 -14.28 -8.95 8.41
C ARG A 141 -15.15 -8.68 7.19
#